data_AF-A0A023X543-F1
#
_entry.id   AF-A0A023X543-F1
#
_cell.length_a   1.000
_cell.length_b   1.000
_cell.length_c   1.000
_cell.angle_alpha   90.00
_cell.angle_beta   90.00
_cell.angle_gamma   90.00
#
_symmetry.space_group_name_H-M   'P 1'
#
loop_
_entity.id
_entity.type
_entity.pdbx_description
1 polymer ?
#
loop_
_entity_poly.entity_id
_entity_poly.type
_entity_poly.pdbx_seq_one_letter_code
_entity_poly.pdbx_strand_id
1 'polypeptide(L)'
;MNSFAKLARQVMFVALLAAFLGLAAGCAAVGAVLDDLIGEETTAASPADSEVTVVRVVDGDTVEVSPRVEGIGDVRLIGVDTPEPYASGTPEPLAAEASDFARENLEGRDVTLEFDEESVDSYGRLLAYVYAGKEMFNETLLREGYAQVATFPPNTRYVERFEAAQDEAREAERGIWTLPENEACRLRDRGNGIGGGC
;
A
#
# COMPACT_ATOMS: atom_id res chain seq x y z
N MET A 1 -16.16 19.57 16.49
CA MET A 1 -15.61 19.51 17.85
C MET A 1 -14.40 18.58 17.83
N ASN A 2 -13.23 19.13 18.20
CA ASN A 2 -12.03 18.46 18.67
C ASN A 2 -11.19 17.62 17.69
N SER A 3 -10.45 18.29 16.79
CA SER A 3 -9.03 17.97 16.58
C SER A 3 -8.20 19.11 15.95
N PHE A 4 -8.68 20.36 16.01
CA PHE A 4 -7.94 21.54 15.54
C PHE A 4 -7.45 22.45 16.68
N ALA A 5 -7.63 22.02 17.94
CA ALA A 5 -7.37 22.82 19.14
C ALA A 5 -6.17 22.36 19.98
N LYS A 6 -5.42 21.34 19.55
CA LYS A 6 -4.18 20.91 20.25
C LYS A 6 -2.90 21.44 19.61
N LEU A 7 -2.93 21.90 18.35
CA LEU A 7 -1.71 22.34 17.65
C LEU A 7 -1.37 23.83 17.84
N ALA A 8 -2.29 24.64 18.37
CA ALA A 8 -2.08 26.08 18.58
C ALA A 8 -1.63 26.47 20.00
N ARG A 9 -1.45 25.49 20.91
CA ARG A 9 -1.23 25.77 22.34
C ARG A 9 0.13 25.35 22.88
N GLN A 10 0.97 24.73 22.04
CA GLN A 10 2.32 24.31 22.43
C GLN A 10 3.44 25.05 21.70
N VAL A 11 3.14 25.78 20.62
CA VAL A 11 4.10 26.63 19.90
C VAL A 11 4.13 28.07 20.45
N MET A 12 3.18 28.43 21.31
CA MET A 12 3.04 29.77 21.90
C MET A 12 3.40 29.80 23.39
N PHE A 13 4.41 29.04 23.84
CA PHE A 13 4.95 29.16 25.20
C PHE A 13 6.48 29.29 25.27
N VAL A 14 7.17 29.22 24.13
CA VAL A 14 8.63 29.40 24.06
C VAL A 14 9.01 30.79 23.55
N ALA A 15 8.09 31.56 22.95
CA ALA A 15 8.37 32.87 22.37
C ALA A 15 7.98 34.08 23.23
N LEU A 16 7.69 33.92 24.53
CA LEU A 16 7.18 35.01 25.39
C LEU A 16 7.94 35.19 26.71
N LEU A 17 9.24 34.88 26.73
CA LEU A 17 10.13 35.15 27.88
C LEU A 17 11.51 35.67 27.47
N ALA A 18 11.59 36.38 26.34
CA ALA A 18 12.80 37.09 25.93
C ALA A 18 12.46 38.51 25.45
N ALA A 19 11.86 39.31 26.34
CA ALA A 19 11.75 40.75 26.12
C ALA A 19 11.83 41.52 27.46
N PHE A 20 12.91 42.28 27.59
CA PHE A 20 13.16 43.40 28.52
C PHE A 20 13.66 43.11 29.96
N LEU A 21 14.98 43.26 30.14
CA LEU A 21 15.72 44.29 30.93
C LEU A 21 17.16 43.73 31.08
N GLY A 22 18.29 44.34 30.77
CA GLY A 22 18.72 45.68 30.42
C GLY A 22 20.18 45.81 30.88
N LEU A 23 21.07 46.30 30.00
CA LEU A 23 22.44 46.80 30.25
C LEU A 23 23.53 45.84 30.79
N ALA A 24 24.50 45.48 29.95
CA ALA A 24 25.91 45.88 30.07
C ALA A 24 26.77 45.11 29.05
N ALA A 25 27.83 45.77 28.60
CA ALA A 25 28.71 45.38 27.51
C ALA A 25 29.47 44.04 27.70
N GLY A 26 29.76 43.36 26.59
CA GLY A 26 31.01 42.60 26.45
C GLY A 26 30.89 41.13 26.02
N CYS A 27 31.62 40.82 24.94
CA CYS A 27 32.21 39.53 24.58
C CYS A 27 31.31 38.33 24.27
N ALA A 28 31.24 38.06 22.96
CA ALA A 28 31.36 36.76 22.31
C ALA A 28 31.42 35.51 23.22
N ALA A 29 30.37 34.70 23.17
CA ALA A 29 30.38 33.22 23.15
C ALA A 29 29.01 32.68 23.58
N VAL A 30 27.94 32.98 22.83
CA VAL A 30 26.63 32.34 23.03
C VAL A 30 26.08 31.92 21.67
N GLY A 31 26.85 31.10 20.95
CA GLY A 31 26.49 30.63 19.61
C GLY A 31 26.78 29.16 19.34
N ALA A 32 27.25 28.40 20.34
CA ALA A 32 27.79 27.05 20.13
C ALA A 32 27.17 25.95 21.01
N VAL A 33 26.05 26.21 21.70
CA VAL A 33 25.47 25.26 22.66
C VAL A 33 24.01 24.88 22.36
N LEU A 34 23.49 25.29 21.19
CA LEU A 34 22.12 25.01 20.74
C LEU A 34 22.05 24.13 19.48
N ASP A 35 23.19 23.67 18.96
CA ASP A 35 23.26 22.69 17.85
C ASP A 35 23.30 21.23 18.36
N ASP A 36 23.50 20.99 19.66
CA ASP A 36 23.71 19.64 20.22
C ASP A 36 22.45 19.01 20.84
N LEU A 37 21.29 19.69 20.78
CA LEU A 37 20.04 19.24 21.41
C LEU A 37 18.90 18.95 20.44
N ILE A 38 19.15 19.08 19.14
CA ILE A 38 18.20 18.65 18.10
C ILE A 38 18.69 17.29 17.63
N GLY A 39 18.36 16.26 18.42
CA GLY A 39 18.53 14.88 17.99
C GLY A 39 17.88 14.71 16.63
N GLU A 40 18.65 14.20 15.67
CA GLU A 40 18.15 13.77 14.37
C GLU A 40 17.04 12.75 14.62
N GLU A 41 15.80 13.19 14.48
CA GLU A 41 14.65 12.31 14.27
C GLU A 41 14.97 11.51 13.01
N THR A 42 15.52 10.31 13.20
CA THR A 42 15.66 9.29 12.16
C THR A 42 14.27 9.03 11.64
N THR A 43 13.93 9.72 10.56
CA THR A 43 12.78 9.40 9.74
C THR A 43 13.18 8.09 9.08
N ALA A 44 12.58 6.99 9.53
CA ALA A 44 12.76 5.69 8.88
C ALA A 44 12.51 5.92 7.39
N ALA A 45 13.57 5.76 6.58
CA ALA A 45 13.47 5.94 5.14
C ALA A 45 12.46 4.90 4.65
N SER A 46 11.35 5.36 4.08
CA SER A 46 10.47 4.48 3.31
C SER A 46 11.35 3.77 2.28
N PRO A 47 11.20 2.46 2.07
CA PRO A 47 12.06 1.73 1.16
C PRO A 47 11.95 2.38 -0.22
N ALA A 48 13.08 2.79 -0.78
CA ALA A 48 13.10 3.47 -2.06
C ALA A 48 12.49 2.57 -3.14
N ASP A 49 11.73 3.18 -4.05
CA ASP A 49 11.14 2.48 -5.19
C ASP A 49 12.19 1.63 -5.93
N SER A 50 11.82 0.42 -6.33
CA SER A 50 12.73 -0.54 -6.97
C SER A 50 12.26 -0.89 -8.39
N GLU A 51 13.12 -0.68 -9.37
CA GLU A 51 12.88 -1.11 -10.76
C GLU A 51 13.27 -2.59 -10.95
N VAL A 52 12.33 -3.41 -11.42
CA VAL A 52 12.51 -4.85 -11.63
C VAL A 52 11.75 -5.33 -12.86
N THR A 53 12.08 -6.50 -13.37
CA THR A 53 11.30 -7.21 -14.39
C THR A 53 10.48 -8.30 -13.73
N VAL A 54 9.18 -8.40 -14.04
CA VAL A 54 8.35 -9.54 -13.62
C VAL A 54 8.71 -10.75 -14.48
N VAL A 55 9.27 -11.79 -13.87
CA VAL A 55 9.73 -12.99 -14.60
C VAL A 55 8.69 -14.11 -14.59
N ARG A 56 7.73 -14.08 -13.68
CA ARG A 56 6.66 -15.06 -13.58
C ARG A 56 5.48 -14.49 -12.81
N VAL A 57 4.26 -14.79 -13.26
CA VAL A 57 3.05 -14.57 -12.46
C VAL A 57 2.65 -15.87 -11.77
N VAL A 58 2.57 -15.84 -10.43
CA VAL A 58 2.23 -17.01 -9.61
C VAL A 58 0.72 -17.21 -9.61
N ASP A 59 -0.01 -16.14 -9.29
CA ASP A 59 -1.47 -15.99 -9.32
C ASP A 59 -1.82 -14.51 -9.57
N GLY A 60 -3.09 -14.12 -9.42
CA GLY A 60 -3.57 -12.79 -9.81
C GLY A 60 -2.95 -11.62 -9.02
N ASP A 61 -2.42 -11.84 -7.83
CA ASP A 61 -1.85 -10.81 -6.96
C ASP A 61 -0.46 -11.16 -6.41
N THR A 62 0.16 -12.23 -6.90
CA THR A 62 1.52 -12.64 -6.54
C THR A 62 2.37 -12.83 -7.79
N VAL A 63 3.53 -12.18 -7.81
CA VAL A 63 4.49 -12.24 -8.92
C VAL A 63 5.91 -12.54 -8.44
N GLU A 64 6.74 -13.10 -9.31
CA GLU A 64 8.19 -13.20 -9.12
C GLU A 64 8.92 -12.17 -9.97
N VAL A 65 9.95 -11.55 -9.40
CA VAL A 65 10.71 -10.48 -10.03
C VAL A 65 12.22 -10.75 -10.11
N SER A 66 12.89 -10.06 -11.04
CA SER A 66 14.34 -10.05 -11.19
C SER A 66 14.83 -8.65 -11.60
N PRO A 67 15.90 -8.10 -11.00
CA PRO A 67 16.67 -8.68 -9.91
C PRO A 67 15.85 -8.81 -8.62
N ARG A 68 16.30 -9.70 -7.73
CA ARG A 68 15.71 -9.82 -6.38
C ARG A 68 15.99 -8.54 -5.60
N VAL A 69 14.99 -8.05 -4.86
CA VAL A 69 15.12 -6.89 -3.96
C VAL A 69 15.35 -7.42 -2.55
N GLU A 70 16.43 -6.99 -1.90
CA GLU A 70 16.84 -7.50 -0.57
C GLU A 70 16.98 -9.04 -0.51
N GLY A 71 17.28 -9.69 -1.65
CA GLY A 71 17.37 -11.14 -1.76
C GLY A 71 16.02 -11.86 -1.93
N ILE A 72 14.91 -11.13 -1.90
CA ILE A 72 13.55 -11.63 -2.07
C ILE A 72 13.11 -11.45 -3.53
N GLY A 73 12.49 -12.48 -4.09
CA GLY A 73 11.99 -12.48 -5.48
C GLY A 73 10.47 -12.48 -5.58
N ASP A 74 9.77 -12.96 -4.56
CA ASP A 74 8.30 -13.01 -4.54
C ASP A 74 7.73 -11.67 -4.07
N VAL A 75 6.72 -11.16 -4.77
CA VAL A 75 6.02 -9.91 -4.46
C VAL A 75 4.52 -10.21 -4.36
N ARG A 76 3.92 -9.90 -3.21
CA ARG A 76 2.47 -9.84 -3.00
C ARG A 76 1.99 -8.41 -3.15
N LEU A 77 0.98 -8.22 -3.98
CA LEU A 77 0.40 -6.91 -4.21
C LEU A 77 -0.39 -6.45 -2.98
N ILE A 78 -0.08 -5.24 -2.50
CA ILE A 78 -0.76 -4.63 -1.35
C ILE A 78 -2.19 -4.24 -1.73
N GLY A 79 -3.12 -4.43 -0.79
CA GLY A 79 -4.47 -3.87 -0.85
C GLY A 79 -5.46 -4.62 -1.73
N VAL A 80 -5.04 -5.71 -2.37
CA VAL A 80 -5.85 -6.51 -3.28
C VAL A 80 -5.86 -7.98 -2.91
N ASP A 81 -6.97 -8.64 -3.23
CA ASP A 81 -7.17 -10.07 -3.08
C ASP A 81 -7.90 -10.60 -4.32
N THR A 82 -7.17 -11.37 -5.12
CA THR A 82 -7.73 -12.02 -6.31
C THR A 82 -8.37 -13.37 -5.94
N PRO A 83 -9.34 -13.86 -6.73
CA PRO A 83 -9.88 -15.19 -6.52
C PRO A 83 -8.80 -16.27 -6.54
N GLU A 84 -8.82 -17.16 -5.55
CA GLU A 84 -7.76 -18.12 -5.28
C GLU A 84 -7.84 -19.35 -6.21
N PRO A 85 -6.80 -19.64 -7.02
CA PRO A 85 -6.82 -20.77 -7.96
C PRO A 85 -6.75 -22.14 -7.28
N TYR A 86 -6.35 -22.19 -6.01
CA TYR A 86 -6.18 -23.44 -5.24
C TYR A 86 -7.03 -23.51 -3.97
N ALA A 87 -8.12 -22.75 -3.88
CA ALA A 87 -9.01 -22.75 -2.72
C ALA A 87 -9.59 -24.16 -2.45
N SER A 88 -9.29 -24.76 -1.29
CA SER A 88 -9.97 -25.95 -0.73
C SER A 88 -10.31 -27.09 -1.72
N GLY A 89 -9.50 -27.29 -2.77
CA GLY A 89 -9.66 -28.31 -3.80
C GLY A 89 -10.48 -27.91 -5.06
N THR A 90 -11.20 -26.79 -5.07
CA THR A 90 -11.88 -26.25 -6.26
C THR A 90 -11.51 -24.77 -6.43
N PRO A 91 -10.95 -24.35 -7.57
CA PRO A 91 -10.63 -22.95 -7.82
C PRO A 91 -11.83 -22.04 -7.56
N GLU A 92 -11.56 -20.87 -6.97
CA GLU A 92 -12.58 -19.84 -6.85
C GLU A 92 -13.03 -19.36 -8.23
N PRO A 93 -14.30 -18.93 -8.39
CA PRO A 93 -14.77 -18.34 -9.63
C PRO A 93 -13.88 -17.18 -10.07
N LEU A 94 -13.56 -17.12 -11.37
CA LEU A 94 -12.69 -16.11 -11.99
C LEU A 94 -11.20 -16.14 -11.58
N ALA A 95 -10.74 -17.18 -10.86
CA ALA A 95 -9.33 -17.28 -10.47
C ALA A 95 -8.37 -17.44 -11.65
N ALA A 96 -8.77 -18.18 -12.69
CA ALA A 96 -7.97 -18.35 -13.90
C ALA A 96 -7.88 -17.04 -14.67
N GLU A 97 -9.01 -16.36 -14.83
CA GLU A 97 -9.15 -15.09 -15.53
C GLU A 97 -8.35 -13.98 -14.84
N ALA A 98 -8.38 -13.90 -13.51
CA ALA A 98 -7.56 -12.95 -12.75
C ALA A 98 -6.05 -13.23 -12.93
N SER A 99 -5.65 -14.50 -12.91
CA SER A 99 -4.26 -14.90 -13.14
C SER A 99 -3.80 -14.60 -14.58
N ASP A 100 -4.65 -14.85 -15.57
CA ASP A 100 -4.35 -14.57 -16.97
C ASP A 100 -4.27 -13.06 -17.22
N PHE A 101 -5.16 -12.28 -16.61
CA PHE A 101 -5.09 -10.82 -16.67
C PHE A 101 -3.77 -10.29 -16.10
N ALA A 102 -3.29 -10.84 -14.97
CA ALA A 102 -1.97 -10.51 -14.43
C ALA A 102 -0.83 -10.93 -15.37
N ARG A 103 -0.88 -12.12 -15.97
CA ARG A 103 0.14 -12.58 -16.95
C ARG A 103 0.22 -11.64 -18.15
N GLU A 104 -0.91 -11.31 -18.75
CA GLU A 104 -0.98 -10.45 -19.93
C GLU A 104 -0.41 -9.05 -19.66
N ASN A 105 -0.60 -8.54 -18.44
CA ASN A 105 -0.25 -7.17 -18.07
C ASN A 105 1.11 -7.01 -17.39
N LEU A 106 1.66 -8.07 -16.77
CA LEU A 106 2.90 -7.98 -16.01
C LEU A 106 4.01 -8.90 -16.52
N GLU A 107 3.70 -10.12 -16.96
CA GLU A 107 4.76 -11.10 -17.23
C GLU A 107 5.71 -10.63 -18.36
N GLY A 108 7.01 -10.66 -18.06
CA GLY A 108 8.07 -10.19 -18.95
C GLY A 108 8.20 -8.66 -19.05
N ARG A 109 7.46 -7.88 -18.25
CA ARG A 109 7.51 -6.42 -18.27
C ARG A 109 8.37 -5.85 -17.14
N ASP A 110 8.97 -4.70 -17.41
CA ASP A 110 9.62 -3.87 -16.40
C ASP A 110 8.57 -3.11 -15.60
N VAL A 111 8.69 -3.15 -14.28
CA VAL A 111 7.79 -2.54 -13.32
C VAL A 111 8.58 -1.80 -12.24
N THR A 112 7.91 -0.85 -11.60
CA THR A 112 8.42 -0.19 -10.39
C THR A 112 7.64 -0.71 -9.19
N LEU A 113 8.36 -1.18 -8.17
CA LEU A 113 7.81 -1.55 -6.87
C LEU A 113 7.85 -0.33 -5.95
N GLU A 114 6.69 0.16 -5.53
CA GLU A 114 6.56 1.16 -4.47
C GLU A 114 6.20 0.44 -3.17
N PHE A 115 7.01 0.64 -2.13
CA PHE A 115 6.80 0.01 -0.82
C PHE A 115 6.00 0.92 0.13
N ASP A 116 5.35 0.29 1.11
CA ASP A 116 4.67 1.01 2.19
C ASP A 116 5.41 0.87 3.54
N GLU A 117 4.73 1.12 4.66
CA GLU A 117 5.32 1.05 6.00
C GLU A 117 6.02 -0.28 6.29
N GLU A 118 5.43 -1.41 5.88
CA GLU A 118 6.04 -2.73 5.91
C GLU A 118 6.27 -3.25 4.49
N SER A 119 7.52 -3.60 4.17
CA SER A 119 7.91 -4.09 2.84
C SER A 119 7.96 -5.62 2.72
N VAL A 120 7.82 -6.36 3.82
CA VAL A 120 7.92 -7.83 3.83
C VAL A 120 6.84 -8.44 4.71
N ASP A 121 6.12 -9.44 4.21
CA ASP A 121 5.09 -10.15 4.97
C ASP A 121 5.68 -11.30 5.84
N SER A 122 4.83 -11.92 6.66
CA SER A 122 5.22 -13.03 7.53
C SER A 122 5.63 -14.31 6.78
N TYR A 123 5.36 -14.39 5.47
CA TYR A 123 5.77 -15.48 4.59
C TYR A 123 7.11 -15.20 3.89
N GLY A 124 7.68 -14.01 4.08
CA GLY A 124 8.94 -13.59 3.46
C GLY A 124 8.79 -13.09 2.03
N ARG A 125 7.59 -12.67 1.61
CA ARG A 125 7.36 -12.00 0.32
C ARG A 125 7.46 -10.50 0.48
N LEU A 126 7.91 -9.83 -0.57
CA LEU A 126 7.83 -8.38 -0.66
C LEU A 126 6.35 -7.95 -0.72
N LEU A 127 6.03 -6.82 -0.08
CA LEU A 127 4.73 -6.16 -0.15
C LEU A 127 4.89 -4.88 -0.95
N ALA A 128 4.26 -4.78 -2.11
CA ALA A 128 4.40 -3.59 -2.96
C ALA A 128 3.10 -3.17 -3.67
N TYR A 129 3.05 -1.88 -4.00
CA TYR A 129 2.24 -1.37 -5.10
C TYR A 129 3.06 -1.49 -6.38
N VAL A 130 2.55 -2.20 -7.37
CA VAL A 130 3.27 -2.52 -8.60
C VAL A 130 2.83 -1.59 -9.72
N TYR A 131 3.78 -0.84 -10.29
CA TYR A 131 3.51 0.07 -11.40
C TYR A 131 4.06 -0.47 -12.72
N ALA A 132 3.18 -0.61 -13.70
CA ALA A 132 3.56 -0.83 -15.10
C ALA A 132 3.58 0.53 -15.82
N GLY A 133 4.74 1.17 -15.86
CA GLY A 133 4.87 2.55 -16.33
C GLY A 133 4.21 3.54 -15.36
N LYS A 134 3.08 4.15 -15.75
CA LYS A 134 2.34 5.13 -14.91
C LYS A 134 1.11 4.54 -14.22
N GLU A 135 0.78 3.30 -14.54
CA GLU A 135 -0.43 2.64 -14.09
C GLU A 135 -0.11 1.71 -12.92
N MET A 136 -0.82 1.89 -11.81
CA MET A 136 -0.72 1.00 -10.66
C MET A 136 -1.57 -0.24 -10.93
N PHE A 137 -0.93 -1.39 -11.09
CA PHE A 137 -1.62 -2.63 -11.43
C PHE A 137 -2.57 -3.09 -10.32
N ASN A 138 -2.24 -2.85 -9.05
CA ASN A 138 -3.13 -3.13 -7.91
C ASN A 138 -4.50 -2.46 -8.09
N GLU A 139 -4.51 -1.16 -8.42
CA GLU A 139 -5.76 -0.43 -8.68
C GLU A 139 -6.47 -0.94 -9.94
N THR A 140 -5.69 -1.34 -10.95
CA THR A 140 -6.21 -1.86 -12.21
C THR A 140 -6.96 -3.18 -12.02
N LEU A 141 -6.43 -4.10 -11.19
CA LEU A 141 -7.11 -5.33 -10.81
C LEU A 141 -8.48 -5.06 -10.20
N LEU A 142 -8.58 -4.06 -9.31
CA LEU A 142 -9.85 -3.68 -8.68
C LEU A 142 -10.82 -3.08 -9.69
N ARG A 143 -10.36 -2.13 -10.51
CA ARG A 143 -11.17 -1.42 -11.51
C ARG A 143 -11.74 -2.33 -12.59
N GLU A 144 -10.99 -3.36 -12.97
CA GLU A 144 -11.41 -4.38 -13.93
C GLU A 144 -12.21 -5.53 -13.29
N GLY A 145 -12.36 -5.53 -11.95
CA GLY A 145 -13.15 -6.52 -11.22
C GLY A 145 -12.46 -7.88 -11.07
N TYR A 146 -11.14 -7.96 -11.17
CA TYR A 146 -10.36 -9.19 -10.96
C TYR A 146 -9.91 -9.37 -9.50
N ALA A 147 -10.11 -8.36 -8.64
CA ALA A 147 -9.78 -8.43 -7.22
C ALA A 147 -10.84 -7.75 -6.34
N GLN A 148 -10.80 -8.09 -5.05
CA GLN A 148 -11.46 -7.37 -3.97
C GLN A 148 -10.45 -6.54 -3.19
N VAL A 149 -10.90 -5.44 -2.58
CA VAL A 149 -10.07 -4.69 -1.64
C VAL A 149 -9.78 -5.56 -0.42
N ALA A 150 -8.51 -5.65 -0.04
CA ALA A 150 -8.06 -6.34 1.16
C ALA A 150 -7.02 -5.51 1.91
N THR A 151 -7.48 -4.85 2.97
CA THR A 151 -6.67 -3.93 3.75
C THR A 151 -6.00 -4.64 4.92
N PHE A 152 -4.69 -4.50 5.02
CA PHE A 152 -3.88 -5.04 6.11
C PHE A 152 -2.99 -3.94 6.69
N PRO A 153 -3.31 -3.38 7.87
CA PRO A 153 -2.46 -2.40 8.54
C PRO A 153 -1.06 -2.97 8.83
N PRO A 154 0.01 -2.14 8.76
CA PRO A 154 -0.03 -0.68 8.57
C PRO A 154 -0.15 -0.21 7.10
N ASN A 155 0.00 -1.11 6.13
CA ASN A 155 0.04 -0.78 4.69
C ASN A 155 -1.34 -0.35 4.16
N THR A 156 -1.63 0.94 4.29
CA THR A 156 -2.96 1.52 4.06
C THR A 156 -2.95 2.77 3.18
N ARG A 157 -1.81 3.13 2.59
CA ARG A 157 -1.60 4.39 1.84
C ARG A 157 -2.67 4.67 0.77
N TYR A 158 -3.15 3.64 0.08
CA TYR A 158 -4.07 3.79 -1.06
C TYR A 158 -5.47 3.20 -0.84
N VAL A 159 -5.88 2.93 0.40
CA VAL A 159 -7.17 2.28 0.70
C VAL A 159 -8.36 3.04 0.08
N GLU A 160 -8.45 4.36 0.28
CA GLU A 160 -9.55 5.16 -0.28
C GLU A 160 -9.60 5.10 -1.82
N ARG A 161 -8.42 5.05 -2.47
CA ARG A 161 -8.32 4.92 -3.93
C ARG A 161 -8.75 3.55 -4.42
N PHE A 162 -8.42 2.50 -3.66
CA PHE A 162 -8.80 1.12 -3.96
C PHE A 162 -10.28 0.87 -3.76
N GLU A 163 -10.88 1.42 -2.70
CA GLU A 163 -12.33 1.38 -2.48
C GLU A 163 -13.07 2.06 -3.64
N ALA A 164 -12.61 3.24 -4.10
CA ALA A 164 -13.19 3.91 -5.25
C ALA A 164 -13.10 3.07 -6.54
N ALA A 165 -11.94 2.48 -6.84
CA ALA A 165 -11.76 1.61 -8.02
C ALA A 165 -12.66 0.36 -7.96
N GLN A 166 -12.85 -0.21 -6.76
CA GLN A 166 -13.74 -1.34 -6.56
C GLN A 166 -15.21 -0.94 -6.78
N ASP A 167 -15.63 0.21 -6.25
CA ASP A 167 -16.99 0.72 -6.44
C ASP A 167 -17.27 0.99 -7.93
N GLU A 168 -16.31 1.53 -8.68
CA GLU A 168 -16.41 1.66 -10.14
C GLU A 168 -16.65 0.31 -10.84
N ALA A 169 -15.90 -0.74 -10.44
CA ALA A 169 -16.06 -2.07 -11.02
C ALA A 169 -17.41 -2.71 -10.67
N ARG A 170 -17.90 -2.46 -9.46
CA ARG A 170 -19.21 -2.91 -8.99
C ARG A 170 -20.34 -2.24 -9.76
N GLU A 171 -20.32 -0.91 -9.88
CA GLU A 171 -21.33 -0.14 -10.62
C GLU A 171 -21.35 -0.50 -12.11
N ALA A 172 -20.19 -0.81 -12.67
CA ALA A 172 -20.04 -1.24 -14.06
C ALA A 172 -20.26 -2.74 -14.29
N GLU A 173 -20.63 -3.51 -13.25
CA GLU A 173 -20.81 -4.96 -13.31
C GLU A 173 -19.64 -5.67 -14.01
N ARG A 174 -18.42 -5.52 -13.48
CA ARG A 174 -17.20 -6.15 -14.04
C ARG A 174 -16.72 -7.33 -13.21
N GLY A 175 -16.14 -8.33 -13.88
CA GLY A 175 -15.46 -9.46 -13.25
C GLY A 175 -16.29 -10.11 -12.15
N ILE A 176 -15.73 -10.20 -10.94
CA ILE A 176 -16.38 -10.82 -9.77
C ILE A 176 -17.74 -10.22 -9.41
N TRP A 177 -18.01 -8.97 -9.81
CA TRP A 177 -19.27 -8.28 -9.56
C TRP A 177 -20.41 -8.75 -10.49
N THR A 178 -20.12 -9.56 -11.50
CA THR A 178 -21.12 -10.21 -12.38
C THR A 178 -21.59 -11.58 -11.89
N LEU A 179 -20.89 -12.13 -10.89
CA LEU A 179 -21.12 -13.50 -10.46
C LEU A 179 -22.52 -13.65 -9.87
N PRO A 180 -23.27 -14.71 -10.22
CA PRO A 180 -24.50 -15.02 -9.52
C PRO A 180 -24.19 -15.37 -8.06
N GLU A 181 -25.16 -15.17 -7.17
CA GLU A 181 -25.00 -15.28 -5.72
C GLU A 181 -24.30 -16.58 -5.28
N ASN A 182 -24.67 -17.72 -5.87
CA ASN A 182 -24.09 -19.02 -5.55
C ASN A 182 -22.60 -19.15 -5.91
N GLU A 183 -22.10 -18.30 -6.81
CA GLU A 183 -20.69 -18.23 -7.18
C GLU A 183 -19.96 -17.17 -6.36
N ALA A 184 -20.53 -15.98 -6.22
CA ALA A 184 -19.99 -14.92 -5.38
C ALA A 184 -19.76 -15.37 -3.93
N CYS A 185 -20.65 -16.22 -3.41
CA CYS A 185 -20.55 -16.81 -2.09
C CYS A 185 -19.33 -17.73 -1.88
N ARG A 186 -18.71 -18.23 -2.96
CA ARG A 186 -17.49 -19.06 -2.90
C ARG A 186 -16.21 -18.24 -2.78
N LEU A 187 -16.27 -16.94 -3.04
CA LEU A 187 -15.13 -16.05 -2.88
C LEU A 187 -14.86 -15.78 -1.40
N ARG A 188 -13.63 -15.39 -1.10
CA ARG A 188 -13.25 -14.95 0.25
C ARG A 188 -14.05 -13.72 0.68
N ASP A 189 -14.58 -13.77 1.90
CA ASP A 189 -15.30 -12.65 2.53
C ASP A 189 -14.34 -11.54 2.96
N ARG A 190 -14.57 -10.34 2.43
CA ARG A 190 -13.84 -9.11 2.78
C ARG A 190 -14.74 -8.02 3.38
N GLY A 191 -15.99 -8.35 3.74
CA GLY A 191 -16.94 -7.41 4.32
C GLY A 191 -17.52 -6.40 3.32
N ASN A 192 -17.43 -6.70 2.02
CA ASN A 192 -17.87 -5.82 0.94
C ASN A 192 -19.14 -6.34 0.22
N GLY A 193 -19.76 -7.42 0.71
CA GLY A 193 -20.95 -8.02 0.12
C GLY A 193 -20.69 -9.15 -0.88
N ILE A 194 -19.41 -9.51 -1.11
CA ILE A 194 -19.00 -10.73 -1.79
C ILE A 194 -18.26 -11.63 -0.78
N GLY A 195 -18.46 -12.94 -0.91
CA GLY A 195 -17.98 -13.93 0.05
C GLY A 195 -18.75 -13.92 1.38
N GLY A 196 -18.77 -15.05 2.07
CA GLY A 196 -19.26 -15.12 3.47
C GLY A 196 -20.78 -15.20 3.69
N GLY A 197 -21.57 -15.39 2.63
CA GLY A 197 -23.04 -15.33 2.67
C GLY A 197 -23.83 -16.60 2.32
N CYS A 198 -23.23 -17.79 2.31
CA CYS A 198 -24.00 -19.04 2.06
C CYS A 198 -24.78 -19.50 3.30
#